data_AF-A0A434A6A1-F1
#
_entry.id   AF-A0A434A6A1-F1
#
_cell.length_a   1.000
_cell.length_b   1.000
_cell.length_c   1.000
_cell.angle_alpha   90.00
_cell.angle_beta   90.00
_cell.angle_gamma   90.00
#
_symmetry.space_group_name_H-M   'P 1'
#
loop_
_entity.id
_entity.type
_entity.pdbx_description
1 polymer ?
#
loop_
_entity_poly.entity_id
_entity_poly.type
_entity_poly.pdbx_seq_one_letter_code
_entity_poly.pdbx_strand_id
1 'polypeptide(L)'
;MKKIYSSFLLLVFTIAGFAQIPSGYYSTATGTGYTLKTQLYNIIKGHTDNGYAGLYTTYQTSDVDNFYENDGTVLDMYSENPSGTDPYNYSTGTTQRCGSYSVEGDCYNREHIIPQSVFNEQSPMVADAHFITPTDGKVNGIRSNYPHGTVSSVTYTSQNGSKLGSSAVSGYSGTVFEPVNAFKGDIARMYFYFATRYENTVAGYSFAMFDGSSNKVFTTAFLNVLLAWNAQDPVSAREIARNNAIYARQNNRNPYIDHPEYVNQIWGGTPPSGDTTAPTAPTSLASTTKTATSITLSWNASTDNVAVTGYNVYANSVLKTTVSGLTATITGLTASTSYSIYVKAKDAAGNTSASSNTIAVTTNSSGTGGTATDLLFSEYIEGSGNNKALEIANNTGSSVSLAAYTVKKQTNGAGAWSTGLALSGTLTTGSKFVIVNSSISSACFSTSAANISTSGTELMFNGNDAVGLFKNDVLIDIIGTFNGGTANFAIDVTLRRKSTVTSPSTTFNLSSQWDSYTTDTCNNLASKTANAAKEETASDADEIIIYPNPSNGNFNIGYNNAEAPYSIEIVSFSGQKVFEKQNINNPEIGVSHLAKGIYIVVITKDEKTVYKKIIIN
;
A
#
# COMPACT_ATOMS: atom_id res chain seq x y z
N MET A 1 1.77 66.31 28.36
CA MET A 1 2.30 66.17 26.98
C MET A 1 2.92 64.79 26.84
N LYS A 2 2.18 63.79 26.36
CA LYS A 2 2.72 62.45 26.06
C LYS A 2 2.87 62.34 24.54
N LYS A 3 4.11 62.20 24.08
CA LYS A 3 4.47 62.06 22.66
C LYS A 3 4.20 60.61 22.22
N ILE A 4 3.40 60.45 21.17
CA ILE A 4 3.17 59.16 20.51
C ILE A 4 4.20 59.06 19.38
N TYR A 5 5.05 58.05 19.42
CA TYR A 5 5.89 57.67 18.28
C TYR A 5 5.18 56.54 17.53
N SER A 6 4.76 56.81 16.29
CA SER A 6 4.31 55.76 15.35
C SER A 6 5.54 55.17 14.68
N SER A 7 5.83 53.90 14.98
CA SER A 7 6.84 53.13 14.25
C SER A 7 6.20 52.53 13.00
N PHE A 8 6.64 53.01 11.84
CA PHE A 8 6.29 52.48 10.53
C PHE A 8 7.05 51.16 10.32
N LEU A 9 6.35 50.02 10.41
CA LEU A 9 6.93 48.71 10.15
C LEU A 9 6.96 48.48 8.64
N LEU A 10 8.13 48.69 8.02
CA LEU A 10 8.36 48.36 6.61
C LEU A 10 8.51 46.84 6.50
N LEU A 11 7.46 46.16 6.03
CA LEU A 11 7.48 44.73 5.77
C LEU A 11 8.27 44.46 4.48
N VAL A 12 9.56 44.14 4.61
CA VAL A 12 10.38 43.65 3.49
C VAL A 12 9.98 42.19 3.24
N PHE A 13 9.11 41.96 2.25
CA PHE A 13 8.94 40.62 1.69
C PHE A 13 10.21 40.23 0.95
N THR A 14 11.06 39.41 1.57
CA THR A 14 12.11 38.68 0.87
C THR A 14 11.44 37.62 -0.01
N ILE A 15 11.27 37.96 -1.29
CA ILE A 15 10.91 36.98 -2.32
C ILE A 15 12.15 36.11 -2.49
N ALA A 16 12.13 34.88 -1.95
CA ALA A 16 13.12 33.88 -2.30
C ALA A 16 12.95 33.58 -3.79
N GLY A 17 13.82 34.16 -4.62
CA GLY A 17 13.85 33.89 -6.05
C GLY A 17 14.29 32.45 -6.26
N PHE A 18 13.36 31.55 -6.54
CA PHE A 18 13.70 30.26 -7.14
C PHE A 18 14.43 30.58 -8.44
N ALA A 19 15.72 30.28 -8.51
CA ALA A 19 16.45 30.41 -9.77
C ALA A 19 15.73 29.54 -10.80
N GLN A 20 15.17 30.15 -11.83
CA GLN A 20 14.51 29.42 -12.92
C GLN A 20 15.56 29.02 -13.96
N ILE A 21 15.21 28.05 -14.79
CA ILE A 21 15.98 27.71 -15.99
C ILE A 21 16.28 29.02 -16.74
N PRO A 22 17.55 29.31 -17.07
CA PRO A 22 17.89 30.54 -17.79
C PRO A 22 17.05 30.65 -19.08
N SER A 23 16.55 31.84 -19.38
CA SER A 23 15.73 32.04 -20.57
C SER A 23 16.48 31.59 -21.83
N GLY A 24 15.86 30.73 -22.63
CA GLY A 24 16.45 30.18 -23.85
C GLY A 24 17.51 29.10 -23.66
N TYR A 25 17.76 28.61 -22.44
CA TYR A 25 18.81 27.62 -22.16
C TYR A 25 18.70 26.35 -23.02
N TYR A 26 17.48 25.86 -23.26
CA TYR A 26 17.21 24.68 -24.11
C TYR A 26 16.69 25.02 -25.50
N SER A 27 16.83 26.26 -25.97
CA SER A 27 16.24 26.72 -27.25
C SER A 27 16.70 25.94 -28.49
N THR A 28 17.88 25.31 -28.45
CA THR A 28 18.41 24.49 -29.54
C THR A 28 18.04 23.00 -29.43
N ALA A 29 17.38 22.58 -28.35
CA ALA A 29 16.93 21.20 -28.12
C ALA A 29 15.54 20.98 -28.75
N THR A 30 15.50 20.79 -30.06
CA THR A 30 14.26 20.73 -30.86
C THR A 30 14.02 19.36 -31.52
N GLY A 31 14.99 18.46 -31.43
CA GLY A 31 14.93 17.13 -32.03
C GLY A 31 14.15 16.13 -31.18
N THR A 32 14.25 14.85 -31.55
CA THR A 32 13.72 13.71 -30.81
C THR A 32 14.74 12.58 -30.77
N GLY A 33 14.53 11.56 -29.94
CA GLY A 33 15.41 10.40 -29.83
C GLY A 33 16.87 10.80 -29.55
N TYR A 34 17.81 10.10 -30.15
CA TYR A 34 19.23 10.41 -29.98
C TYR A 34 19.65 11.75 -30.62
N THR A 35 18.89 12.30 -31.57
CA THR A 35 19.15 13.67 -32.05
C THR A 35 18.91 14.70 -30.95
N LEU A 36 17.84 14.55 -30.17
CA LEU A 36 17.61 15.40 -28.99
C LEU A 36 18.72 15.21 -27.96
N LYS A 37 19.15 13.97 -27.70
CA LYS A 37 20.29 13.68 -26.82
C LYS A 37 21.55 14.44 -27.23
N THR A 38 21.94 14.37 -28.51
CA THR A 38 23.12 15.08 -29.03
C THR A 38 22.97 16.60 -28.94
N GLN A 39 21.76 17.14 -29.12
CA GLN A 39 21.51 18.58 -28.91
C GLN A 39 21.67 18.97 -27.45
N LEU A 40 21.13 18.19 -26.51
CA LEU A 40 21.31 18.39 -25.08
C LEU A 40 22.78 18.26 -24.67
N TYR A 41 23.51 17.27 -25.20
CA TYR A 41 24.96 17.15 -25.03
C TYR A 41 25.65 18.46 -25.41
N ASN A 42 25.34 19.03 -26.59
CA ASN A 42 25.97 20.28 -27.01
C ASN A 42 25.67 21.48 -26.10
N ILE A 43 24.51 21.49 -25.44
CA ILE A 43 24.13 22.50 -24.43
C ILE A 43 24.93 22.30 -23.14
N ILE A 44 25.04 21.07 -22.64
CA ILE A 44 25.56 20.79 -21.29
C ILE A 44 27.02 20.32 -21.24
N LYS A 45 27.66 20.05 -22.38
CA LYS A 45 29.04 19.53 -22.48
C LYS A 45 30.11 20.48 -21.94
N GLY A 46 29.81 21.77 -21.83
CA GLY A 46 30.67 22.74 -21.16
C GLY A 46 30.18 22.96 -19.74
N HIS A 47 31.04 22.76 -18.75
CA HIS A 47 30.76 23.12 -17.37
C HIS A 47 32.03 23.60 -16.67
N THR A 48 31.87 24.38 -15.61
CA THR A 48 32.96 24.82 -14.74
C THR A 48 33.37 23.68 -13.82
N ASP A 49 34.52 23.06 -14.09
CA ASP A 49 35.12 22.08 -13.18
C ASP A 49 35.69 22.82 -11.96
N ASN A 50 35.11 22.58 -10.80
CA ASN A 50 35.51 23.19 -9.53
C ASN A 50 36.51 22.31 -8.75
N GLY A 51 36.97 21.21 -9.36
CA GLY A 51 37.85 20.22 -8.77
C GLY A 51 37.16 19.31 -7.77
N TYR A 52 37.79 18.17 -7.49
CA TYR A 52 37.23 17.13 -6.62
C TYR A 52 36.97 17.59 -5.17
N ALA A 53 37.75 18.55 -4.68
CA ALA A 53 37.52 19.17 -3.37
C ALA A 53 36.38 20.21 -3.39
N GLY A 54 36.11 20.82 -4.55
CA GLY A 54 35.05 21.83 -4.74
C GLY A 54 33.64 21.27 -4.60
N LEU A 55 33.47 19.95 -4.74
CA LEU A 55 32.20 19.25 -4.47
C LEU A 55 31.68 19.55 -3.05
N TYR A 56 32.55 19.55 -2.04
CA TYR A 56 32.15 19.86 -0.67
C TYR A 56 31.67 21.30 -0.46
N THR A 57 32.13 22.24 -1.30
CA THR A 57 31.58 23.61 -1.29
C THR A 57 30.24 23.65 -2.03
N THR A 58 30.06 22.82 -3.06
CA THR A 58 28.80 22.72 -3.81
C THR A 58 27.68 22.18 -2.90
N TYR A 59 27.95 21.13 -2.14
CA TYR A 59 26.99 20.47 -1.23
C TYR A 59 26.41 21.39 -0.16
N GLN A 60 27.13 22.44 0.25
CA GLN A 60 26.62 23.46 1.18
C GLN A 60 25.38 24.20 0.67
N THR A 61 25.08 24.07 -0.62
CA THR A 61 23.91 24.68 -1.26
C THR A 61 23.05 23.68 -2.03
N SER A 62 23.65 22.60 -2.56
CA SER A 62 22.94 21.63 -3.42
C SER A 62 22.35 20.42 -2.69
N ASP A 63 22.92 20.05 -1.55
CA ASP A 63 22.60 18.79 -0.86
C ASP A 63 22.40 19.07 0.64
N VAL A 64 21.68 20.15 0.96
CA VAL A 64 21.24 20.47 2.33
C VAL A 64 19.80 20.00 2.49
N ASP A 65 19.52 19.25 3.55
CA ASP A 65 18.16 18.81 3.84
C ASP A 65 17.29 19.98 4.30
N ASN A 66 16.45 20.41 3.37
CA ASN A 66 15.37 21.38 3.59
C ASN A 66 14.02 20.80 3.16
N PHE A 67 13.93 19.48 2.97
CA PHE A 67 12.80 18.85 2.27
C PHE A 67 12.14 17.74 3.09
N TYR A 68 12.91 17.00 3.87
CA TYR A 68 12.39 15.96 4.76
C TYR A 68 12.22 16.54 6.17
N GLU A 69 13.15 16.30 7.08
CA GLU A 69 13.15 16.86 8.44
C GLU A 69 13.44 18.35 8.46
N ASN A 70 14.05 18.88 7.38
CA ASN A 70 14.35 20.30 7.21
C ASN A 70 15.21 20.84 8.38
N ASP A 71 16.22 20.05 8.74
CA ASP A 71 17.12 20.33 9.87
C ASP A 71 18.44 21.00 9.44
N GLY A 72 18.64 21.20 8.13
CA GLY A 72 19.82 21.86 7.57
C GLY A 72 21.06 20.98 7.54
N THR A 73 20.92 19.67 7.76
CA THR A 73 22.00 18.69 7.64
C THR A 73 22.29 18.36 6.17
N VAL A 74 23.29 17.52 5.93
CA VAL A 74 23.62 17.02 4.60
C VAL A 74 22.55 16.01 4.20
N LEU A 75 21.87 16.25 3.06
CA LEU A 75 20.91 15.31 2.49
C LEU A 75 21.66 14.16 1.83
N ASP A 76 21.76 13.06 2.56
CA ASP A 76 22.44 11.84 2.18
C ASP A 76 21.41 10.76 1.79
N MET A 77 21.32 10.44 0.50
CA MET A 77 20.38 9.43 -0.02
C MET A 77 20.55 8.00 0.56
N TYR A 78 21.64 7.71 1.27
CA TYR A 78 21.93 6.43 1.91
C TYR A 78 21.66 6.40 3.43
N SER A 79 21.46 7.55 4.07
CA SER A 79 20.98 7.64 5.46
C SER A 79 19.53 8.11 5.53
N GLU A 80 19.12 8.94 4.57
CA GLU A 80 17.85 9.66 4.57
C GLU A 80 16.65 8.72 4.69
N ASN A 81 15.75 9.03 5.63
CA ASN A 81 14.49 8.33 5.86
C ASN A 81 13.29 9.23 5.54
N PRO A 82 12.78 9.19 4.29
CA PRO A 82 11.69 10.06 3.82
C PRO A 82 10.37 10.00 4.61
N SER A 83 10.22 9.05 5.52
CA SER A 83 8.99 8.78 6.28
C SER A 83 9.15 8.95 7.79
N GLY A 84 10.32 9.33 8.27
CA GLY A 84 10.63 9.32 9.69
C GLY A 84 11.77 10.24 10.05
N THR A 85 12.53 9.85 11.08
CA THR A 85 13.79 10.50 11.44
C THR A 85 14.93 9.69 10.86
N ASP A 86 15.93 10.40 10.36
CA ASP A 86 17.20 9.83 9.95
C ASP A 86 17.87 9.00 11.05
N PRO A 87 18.44 7.83 10.71
CA PRO A 87 19.20 7.02 11.64
C PRO A 87 20.44 7.76 12.17
N TYR A 88 20.99 8.66 11.36
CA TYR A 88 22.12 9.55 11.66
C TYR A 88 22.16 10.66 10.59
N ASN A 89 22.73 11.80 10.95
CA ASN A 89 22.85 12.96 10.06
C ASN A 89 24.24 13.60 10.16
N TYR A 90 24.58 14.45 9.18
CA TYR A 90 25.86 15.14 9.15
C TYR A 90 25.70 16.64 8.97
N SER A 91 26.52 17.42 9.67
CA SER A 91 26.72 18.82 9.28
C SER A 91 27.59 18.92 8.03
N THR A 92 27.48 20.03 7.29
CA THR A 92 28.37 20.34 6.15
C THR A 92 29.82 20.66 6.58
N GLY A 93 30.11 20.62 7.88
CA GLY A 93 31.42 20.87 8.48
C GLY A 93 32.51 19.90 7.99
N THR A 94 33.77 20.36 8.03
CA THR A 94 34.92 19.59 7.54
C THR A 94 35.24 18.35 8.38
N THR A 95 34.88 18.35 9.67
CA THR A 95 35.15 17.27 10.63
C THR A 95 34.26 16.05 10.44
N GLN A 96 33.18 16.16 9.65
CA GLN A 96 32.23 15.08 9.36
C GLN A 96 32.54 14.37 8.04
N ARG A 97 33.65 14.74 7.38
CA ARG A 97 34.09 14.19 6.09
C ARG A 97 35.19 13.16 6.29
N CYS A 98 35.18 12.07 5.53
CA CYS A 98 36.22 11.05 5.68
C CYS A 98 36.57 10.27 4.40
N GLY A 99 37.67 9.52 4.50
CA GLY A 99 38.02 8.43 3.57
C GLY A 99 38.07 7.05 4.23
N SER A 100 37.84 6.98 5.56
CA SER A 100 37.88 5.76 6.36
C SER A 100 36.69 5.74 7.32
N TYR A 101 36.04 4.58 7.44
CA TYR A 101 34.81 4.37 8.21
C TYR A 101 34.76 2.90 8.66
N SER A 102 34.19 2.66 9.84
CA SER A 102 33.99 1.32 10.42
C SER A 102 32.51 0.94 10.39
N VAL A 103 31.64 1.89 10.75
CA VAL A 103 30.18 1.72 10.84
C VAL A 103 29.47 2.85 10.10
N GLU A 104 28.18 2.65 9.81
CA GLU A 104 27.30 3.71 9.34
C GLU A 104 27.20 4.83 10.38
N GLY A 105 27.13 6.09 9.93
CA GLY A 105 27.07 7.26 10.79
C GLY A 105 28.43 7.84 11.19
N ASP A 106 29.55 7.22 10.82
CA ASP A 106 30.89 7.73 11.17
C ASP A 106 31.16 9.10 10.52
N CYS A 107 30.81 9.24 9.25
CA CYS A 107 31.13 10.38 8.40
C CYS A 107 30.54 10.21 6.99
N TYR A 108 30.37 11.31 6.26
CA TYR A 108 30.02 11.28 4.84
C TYR A 108 31.24 11.45 3.94
N ASN A 109 31.12 10.99 2.70
CA ASN A 109 32.08 11.22 1.62
C ASN A 109 31.35 11.47 0.29
N ARG A 110 32.07 11.42 -0.83
CA ARG A 110 31.51 11.68 -2.16
C ARG A 110 31.21 10.36 -2.83
N GLU A 111 29.94 10.15 -3.15
CA GLU A 111 29.46 9.00 -3.89
C GLU A 111 29.38 9.31 -5.37
N HIS A 112 30.09 8.55 -6.19
CA HIS A 112 30.02 8.65 -7.64
C HIS A 112 28.99 7.63 -8.16
N ILE A 113 27.79 8.10 -8.53
CA ILE A 113 26.71 7.21 -9.00
C ILE A 113 27.16 6.35 -10.19
N ILE A 114 27.98 6.90 -11.09
CA ILE A 114 28.82 6.13 -12.01
C ILE A 114 30.19 6.01 -11.35
N PRO A 115 30.64 4.81 -10.93
CA PRO A 115 31.87 4.68 -10.14
C PRO A 115 33.09 5.29 -10.83
N GLN A 116 33.95 5.99 -10.09
CA GLN A 116 35.11 6.69 -10.67
C GLN A 116 36.10 5.78 -11.41
N SER A 117 36.12 4.47 -11.08
CA SER A 117 36.91 3.46 -11.79
C SER A 117 36.46 3.23 -13.23
N VAL A 118 35.21 3.56 -13.59
CA VAL A 118 34.67 3.45 -14.95
C VAL A 118 35.35 4.40 -15.93
N PHE A 119 35.84 5.54 -15.43
CA PHE A 119 36.48 6.58 -16.23
C PHE A 119 37.90 6.92 -15.73
N ASN A 120 38.53 6.02 -14.97
CA ASN A 120 39.91 6.18 -14.45
C ASN A 120 40.15 7.50 -13.71
N GLU A 121 39.15 7.95 -12.93
CA GLU A 121 39.21 9.19 -12.13
C GLU A 121 39.51 10.46 -12.95
N GLN A 122 39.30 10.41 -14.26
CA GLN A 122 39.63 11.53 -15.15
C GLN A 122 38.68 12.72 -14.94
N SER A 123 39.27 13.92 -15.06
CA SER A 123 38.51 15.17 -15.18
C SER A 123 37.86 15.26 -16.57
N PRO A 124 36.64 15.81 -16.69
CA PRO A 124 35.90 16.49 -15.62
C PRO A 124 34.94 15.58 -14.83
N MET A 125 34.79 14.31 -15.19
CA MET A 125 33.84 13.39 -14.54
C MET A 125 34.02 13.31 -13.03
N VAL A 126 35.27 13.21 -12.56
CA VAL A 126 35.58 13.00 -11.14
C VAL A 126 35.03 14.10 -10.21
N ALA A 127 34.68 15.26 -10.75
CA ALA A 127 34.26 16.45 -9.99
C ALA A 127 32.88 17.02 -10.42
N ASP A 128 32.10 16.30 -11.21
CA ASP A 128 30.80 16.78 -11.71
C ASP A 128 29.64 16.43 -10.74
N ALA A 129 29.16 17.42 -9.99
CA ALA A 129 28.15 17.24 -8.95
C ALA A 129 26.79 16.76 -9.46
N HIS A 130 26.50 16.82 -10.77
CA HIS A 130 25.23 16.32 -11.29
C HIS A 130 25.05 14.82 -11.14
N PHE A 131 26.13 14.04 -10.94
CA PHE A 131 26.05 12.60 -10.63
C PHE A 131 26.89 12.20 -9.41
N ILE A 132 27.42 13.17 -8.67
CA ILE A 132 28.18 12.93 -7.45
C ILE A 132 27.45 13.56 -6.28
N THR A 133 27.13 12.77 -5.26
CA THR A 133 26.35 13.20 -4.10
C THR A 133 27.15 13.01 -2.81
N PRO A 134 26.85 13.75 -1.73
CA PRO A 134 27.36 13.39 -0.42
C PRO A 134 26.57 12.19 0.12
N THR A 135 27.26 11.17 0.62
CA THR A 135 26.60 10.04 1.29
C THR A 135 27.43 9.49 2.43
N ASP A 136 26.82 8.70 3.31
CA ASP A 136 27.49 7.92 4.35
C ASP A 136 28.65 7.13 3.75
N GLY A 137 29.81 7.27 4.40
CA GLY A 137 31.03 6.67 3.92
C GLY A 137 30.95 5.14 3.91
N LYS A 138 30.31 4.54 4.92
CA LYS A 138 30.20 3.09 5.06
C LYS A 138 29.29 2.48 3.99
N VAL A 139 28.11 3.05 3.77
CA VAL A 139 27.17 2.58 2.74
C VAL A 139 27.78 2.77 1.35
N ASN A 140 28.43 3.90 1.08
CA ASN A 140 29.19 4.10 -0.16
C ASN A 140 30.29 3.03 -0.33
N GLY A 141 31.08 2.77 0.72
CA GLY A 141 32.10 1.72 0.71
C GLY A 141 31.56 0.32 0.44
N ILE A 142 30.38 0.01 0.98
CA ILE A 142 29.69 -1.26 0.75
C ILE A 142 29.18 -1.35 -0.69
N ARG A 143 28.62 -0.26 -1.24
CA ARG A 143 28.18 -0.20 -2.63
C ARG A 143 29.35 -0.39 -3.61
N SER A 144 30.54 0.08 -3.26
CA SER A 144 31.76 -0.14 -4.06
C SER A 144 31.57 0.31 -5.52
N ASN A 145 32.01 -0.47 -6.51
CA ASN A 145 31.75 -0.23 -7.92
C ASN A 145 30.55 -1.02 -8.46
N TYR A 146 29.68 -1.56 -7.60
CA TYR A 146 28.53 -2.33 -8.06
C TYR A 146 27.51 -1.41 -8.75
N PRO A 147 26.93 -1.86 -9.87
CA PRO A 147 25.87 -1.11 -10.52
C PRO A 147 24.61 -1.03 -9.65
N HIS A 148 23.85 0.02 -9.87
CA HIS A 148 22.51 0.09 -9.31
C HIS A 148 21.59 -0.94 -9.96
N GLY A 149 20.61 -1.44 -9.23
CA GLY A 149 19.62 -2.38 -9.74
C GLY A 149 18.66 -2.84 -8.66
N THR A 150 17.72 -3.71 -9.01
CA THR A 150 16.84 -4.37 -8.02
C THR A 150 17.53 -5.61 -7.45
N VAL A 151 17.50 -5.79 -6.14
CA VAL A 151 18.12 -6.93 -5.44
C VAL A 151 17.13 -8.10 -5.35
N SER A 152 17.57 -9.29 -5.79
CA SER A 152 16.82 -10.55 -5.67
C SER A 152 17.09 -11.28 -4.35
N SER A 153 18.34 -11.33 -3.91
CA SER A 153 18.75 -11.92 -2.63
C SER A 153 19.69 -10.96 -1.92
N VAL A 154 19.28 -10.52 -0.73
CA VAL A 154 19.96 -9.48 0.04
C VAL A 154 21.15 -10.06 0.80
N THR A 155 22.31 -9.43 0.66
CA THR A 155 23.52 -9.72 1.45
C THR A 155 23.82 -8.65 2.49
N TYR A 156 23.28 -7.44 2.32
CA TYR A 156 23.38 -6.33 3.27
C TYR A 156 22.19 -5.38 3.11
N THR A 157 21.76 -4.78 4.22
CA THR A 157 20.76 -3.72 4.26
C THR A 157 21.31 -2.58 5.12
N SER A 158 21.32 -1.35 4.60
CA SER A 158 21.67 -0.15 5.39
C SER A 158 20.58 0.23 6.37
N GLN A 159 20.88 1.13 7.31
CA GLN A 159 19.87 1.58 8.29
C GLN A 159 18.68 2.30 7.65
N ASN A 160 18.88 2.97 6.50
CA ASN A 160 17.76 3.57 5.76
C ASN A 160 16.98 2.58 4.90
N GLY A 161 17.46 1.34 4.75
CA GLY A 161 16.78 0.28 4.00
C GLY A 161 17.27 0.08 2.57
N SER A 162 18.33 0.76 2.14
CA SER A 162 19.04 0.44 0.89
C SER A 162 19.68 -0.95 0.99
N LYS A 163 19.80 -1.67 -0.12
CA LYS A 163 20.18 -3.09 -0.13
C LYS A 163 21.35 -3.34 -1.07
N LEU A 164 22.24 -4.24 -0.68
CA LEU A 164 23.22 -4.87 -1.57
C LEU A 164 22.89 -6.35 -1.70
N GLY A 165 23.00 -6.91 -2.89
CA GLY A 165 22.79 -8.34 -3.09
C GLY A 165 22.84 -8.80 -4.54
N SER A 166 22.44 -10.04 -4.79
CA SER A 166 22.36 -10.56 -6.16
C SER A 166 21.31 -9.80 -6.97
N SER A 167 21.56 -9.60 -8.26
CA SER A 167 20.65 -8.86 -9.13
C SER A 167 19.35 -9.60 -9.43
N ALA A 168 18.27 -8.84 -9.59
CA ALA A 168 17.02 -9.23 -10.23
C ALA A 168 16.90 -8.65 -11.67
N VAL A 169 17.92 -7.91 -12.14
CA VAL A 169 17.92 -7.29 -13.47
C VAL A 169 18.13 -8.38 -14.53
N SER A 170 17.17 -8.54 -15.43
CA SER A 170 17.25 -9.54 -16.50
C SER A 170 18.55 -9.40 -17.30
N GLY A 171 19.27 -10.50 -17.53
CA GLY A 171 20.53 -10.49 -18.27
C GLY A 171 21.76 -9.99 -17.49
N TYR A 172 21.62 -9.66 -16.20
CA TYR A 172 22.75 -9.38 -15.31
C TYR A 172 22.64 -10.24 -14.03
N SER A 173 23.65 -11.06 -13.75
CA SER A 173 23.67 -11.96 -12.58
C SER A 173 24.68 -11.56 -11.50
N GLY A 174 25.28 -10.38 -11.62
CA GLY A 174 26.25 -9.86 -10.64
C GLY A 174 25.58 -9.26 -9.42
N THR A 175 26.40 -8.70 -8.53
CA THR A 175 25.94 -7.93 -7.36
C THR A 175 25.44 -6.56 -7.81
N VAL A 176 24.31 -6.11 -7.25
CA VAL A 176 23.77 -4.76 -7.44
C VAL A 176 23.49 -4.09 -6.10
N PHE A 177 23.43 -2.77 -6.13
CA PHE A 177 22.94 -1.95 -5.03
C PHE A 177 21.56 -1.36 -5.37
N GLU A 178 20.60 -1.50 -4.45
CA GLU A 178 19.25 -0.98 -4.58
C GLU A 178 19.02 0.13 -3.54
N PRO A 179 18.88 1.40 -3.96
CA PRO A 179 18.54 2.50 -3.05
C PRO A 179 17.07 2.39 -2.62
N VAL A 180 16.70 3.11 -1.56
CA VAL A 180 15.29 3.26 -1.18
C VAL A 180 14.48 3.92 -2.30
N ASN A 181 13.17 3.65 -2.33
CA ASN A 181 12.31 4.04 -3.46
C ASN A 181 12.29 5.55 -3.75
N ALA A 182 12.48 6.40 -2.74
CA ALA A 182 12.43 7.86 -2.86
C ALA A 182 13.62 8.49 -3.60
N PHE A 183 14.68 7.72 -3.91
CA PHE A 183 15.86 8.20 -4.65
C PHE A 183 16.13 7.45 -5.95
N LYS A 184 15.25 6.51 -6.32
CA LYS A 184 15.42 5.69 -7.52
C LYS A 184 15.37 6.53 -8.79
N GLY A 185 14.44 7.48 -8.86
CA GLY A 185 14.29 8.41 -9.97
C GLY A 185 15.44 9.38 -10.06
N ASP A 186 15.91 9.88 -8.91
CA ASP A 186 17.06 10.77 -8.81
C ASP A 186 18.30 10.12 -9.42
N ILE A 187 18.61 8.90 -8.97
CA ILE A 187 19.73 8.10 -9.49
C ILE A 187 19.55 7.82 -10.99
N ALA A 188 18.32 7.52 -11.44
CA ALA A 188 18.06 7.31 -12.86
C ALA A 188 18.37 8.55 -13.71
N ARG A 189 17.95 9.74 -13.26
CA ARG A 189 18.24 11.02 -13.94
C ARG A 189 19.72 11.39 -13.88
N MET A 190 20.47 10.94 -12.88
CA MET A 190 21.93 11.08 -12.83
C MET A 190 22.62 10.18 -13.88
N TYR A 191 22.14 8.95 -14.09
CA TYR A 191 22.61 8.10 -15.20
C TYR A 191 22.31 8.72 -16.57
N PHE A 192 21.06 9.15 -16.83
CA PHE A 192 20.70 9.78 -18.10
C PHE A 192 21.53 11.04 -18.36
N TYR A 193 21.76 11.86 -17.32
CA TYR A 193 22.67 12.99 -17.39
C TYR A 193 24.08 12.57 -17.80
N PHE A 194 24.69 11.60 -17.12
CA PHE A 194 26.04 11.15 -17.42
C PHE A 194 26.16 10.68 -18.88
N ALA A 195 25.23 9.83 -19.32
CA ALA A 195 25.19 9.31 -20.68
C ALA A 195 25.06 10.40 -21.76
N THR A 196 24.41 11.51 -21.42
CA THR A 196 24.21 12.68 -22.30
C THR A 196 25.40 13.61 -22.25
N ARG A 197 25.84 13.99 -21.05
CA ARG A 197 26.95 14.91 -20.83
C ARG A 197 28.25 14.39 -21.44
N TYR A 198 28.48 13.08 -21.36
CA TYR A 198 29.70 12.43 -21.80
C TYR A 198 29.52 11.61 -23.09
N GLU A 199 28.53 11.98 -23.92
CA GLU A 199 28.19 11.26 -25.16
C GLU A 199 29.40 10.96 -26.07
N ASN A 200 30.36 11.89 -26.14
CA ASN A 200 31.54 11.75 -26.99
C ASN A 200 32.61 10.78 -26.46
N THR A 201 32.56 10.37 -25.19
CA THR A 201 33.56 9.48 -24.58
C THR A 201 32.98 8.22 -23.96
N VAL A 202 31.68 8.20 -23.68
CA VAL A 202 31.01 7.13 -22.92
C VAL A 202 31.11 5.74 -23.55
N ALA A 203 31.22 5.66 -24.88
CA ALA A 203 31.45 4.40 -25.60
C ALA A 203 32.78 3.71 -25.22
N GLY A 204 33.76 4.48 -24.74
CA GLY A 204 35.06 3.97 -24.30
C GLY A 204 35.09 3.46 -22.86
N TYR A 205 33.99 3.59 -22.11
CA TYR A 205 33.94 3.19 -20.70
C TYR A 205 33.41 1.77 -20.54
N SER A 206 34.16 0.96 -19.81
CA SER A 206 33.77 -0.41 -19.48
C SER A 206 33.03 -0.44 -18.16
N PHE A 207 31.72 -0.67 -18.23
CA PHE A 207 30.86 -0.86 -17.06
C PHE A 207 29.79 -1.88 -17.41
N ALA A 208 29.43 -2.77 -16.48
CA ALA A 208 28.53 -3.90 -16.77
C ALA A 208 27.16 -3.48 -17.33
N MET A 209 26.72 -2.27 -16.98
CA MET A 209 25.46 -1.70 -17.41
C MET A 209 25.55 -0.90 -18.71
N PHE A 210 26.75 -0.73 -19.28
CA PHE A 210 26.95 -0.04 -20.53
C PHE A 210 27.01 -1.02 -21.72
N ASP A 211 26.47 -0.63 -22.87
CA ASP A 211 26.46 -1.42 -24.10
C ASP A 211 27.60 -1.07 -25.08
N GLY A 212 28.46 -0.13 -24.70
CA GLY A 212 29.59 0.33 -25.51
C GLY A 212 29.22 1.32 -26.62
N SER A 213 27.97 1.77 -26.71
CA SER A 213 27.55 2.77 -27.70
C SER A 213 27.55 4.19 -27.12
N SER A 214 27.81 5.19 -27.98
CA SER A 214 27.67 6.61 -27.59
C SER A 214 26.22 7.06 -27.54
N ASN A 215 25.32 6.44 -28.32
CA ASN A 215 23.93 6.86 -28.40
C ASN A 215 23.10 6.27 -27.25
N LYS A 216 22.94 4.95 -27.23
CA LYS A 216 22.11 4.25 -26.25
C LYS A 216 22.77 4.13 -24.90
N VAL A 217 24.09 3.94 -24.86
CA VAL A 217 24.95 3.82 -23.68
C VAL A 217 24.65 2.63 -22.79
N PHE A 218 23.40 2.37 -22.46
CA PHE A 218 22.98 1.37 -21.50
C PHE A 218 22.56 0.07 -22.18
N THR A 219 22.80 -1.06 -21.51
CA THR A 219 22.16 -2.32 -21.92
C THR A 219 20.63 -2.15 -21.87
N THR A 220 19.90 -2.90 -22.70
CA THR A 220 18.42 -2.80 -22.72
C THR A 220 17.82 -3.06 -21.35
N ALA A 221 18.34 -4.06 -20.63
CA ALA A 221 17.84 -4.40 -19.31
C ALA A 221 18.05 -3.28 -18.29
N PHE A 222 19.24 -2.66 -18.28
CA PHE A 222 19.49 -1.55 -17.38
C PHE A 222 18.69 -0.31 -17.75
N LEU A 223 18.58 0.00 -19.04
CA LEU A 223 17.73 1.10 -19.52
C LEU A 223 16.29 0.94 -19.02
N ASN A 224 15.72 -0.27 -19.08
CA ASN A 224 14.37 -0.53 -18.57
C ASN A 224 14.25 -0.28 -17.05
N VAL A 225 15.28 -0.60 -16.27
CA VAL A 225 15.34 -0.28 -14.83
C VAL A 225 15.31 1.23 -14.63
N LEU A 226 16.16 1.98 -15.34
CA LEU A 226 16.22 3.45 -15.23
C LEU A 226 14.90 4.12 -15.63
N LEU A 227 14.26 3.65 -16.70
CA LEU A 227 12.96 4.16 -17.14
C LEU A 227 11.86 3.86 -16.11
N ALA A 228 11.85 2.65 -15.54
CA ALA A 228 10.90 2.28 -14.49
C ALA A 228 11.10 3.12 -13.23
N TRP A 229 12.34 3.31 -12.80
CA TRP A 229 12.69 4.12 -11.64
C TRP A 229 12.32 5.60 -11.84
N ASN A 230 12.64 6.19 -13.00
CA ASN A 230 12.23 7.55 -13.33
C ASN A 230 10.70 7.73 -13.34
N ALA A 231 9.93 6.71 -13.72
CA ALA A 231 8.47 6.77 -13.72
C ALA A 231 7.86 6.56 -12.32
N GLN A 232 8.48 5.71 -11.48
CA GLN A 232 8.03 5.43 -10.12
C GLN A 232 8.36 6.57 -9.15
N ASP A 233 9.42 7.32 -9.42
CA ASP A 233 9.92 8.42 -8.62
C ASP A 233 10.13 9.68 -9.51
N PRO A 234 9.05 10.45 -9.73
CA PRO A 234 9.08 11.67 -10.56
C PRO A 234 9.99 12.75 -9.98
N VAL A 235 10.34 13.73 -10.82
CA VAL A 235 11.19 14.86 -10.39
C VAL A 235 10.62 15.56 -9.16
N SER A 236 11.43 15.67 -8.11
CA SER A 236 11.04 16.27 -6.83
C SER A 236 11.47 17.75 -6.72
N ALA A 237 10.87 18.48 -5.77
CA ALA A 237 11.29 19.85 -5.46
C ALA A 237 12.76 19.93 -5.00
N ARG A 238 13.23 18.88 -4.32
CA ARG A 238 14.61 18.68 -3.90
C ARG A 238 15.56 18.66 -5.09
N GLU A 239 15.26 17.86 -6.11
CA GLU A 239 16.07 17.79 -7.32
C GLU A 239 16.11 19.10 -8.10
N ILE A 240 14.98 19.82 -8.18
CA ILE A 240 14.93 21.14 -8.82
C ILE A 240 15.85 22.12 -8.08
N ALA A 241 15.79 22.14 -6.74
CA ALA A 241 16.67 22.98 -5.92
C ALA A 241 18.15 22.59 -6.06
N ARG A 242 18.45 21.30 -6.03
CA ARG A 242 19.78 20.76 -6.28
C ARG A 242 20.32 21.17 -7.65
N ASN A 243 19.53 21.01 -8.71
CA ASN A 243 19.90 21.37 -10.08
C ASN A 243 20.20 22.89 -10.21
N ASN A 244 19.43 23.73 -9.51
CA ASN A 244 19.66 25.16 -9.43
C ASN A 244 20.95 25.54 -8.71
N ALA A 245 21.21 24.93 -7.55
CA ALA A 245 22.43 25.17 -6.78
C ALA A 245 23.68 24.71 -7.54
N ILE A 246 23.61 23.55 -8.20
CA ILE A 246 24.71 23.07 -9.04
C ILE A 246 24.91 24.00 -10.24
N TYR A 247 23.84 24.48 -10.89
CA TYR A 247 23.97 25.44 -11.98
C TYR A 247 24.73 26.71 -11.57
N ALA A 248 24.46 27.25 -10.38
CA ALA A 248 25.16 28.42 -9.86
C ALA A 248 26.68 28.19 -9.65
N ARG A 249 27.10 26.93 -9.50
CA ARG A 249 28.50 26.50 -9.27
C ARG A 249 29.21 26.02 -10.53
N GLN A 250 28.53 25.20 -11.34
CA GLN A 250 29.08 24.48 -12.49
C GLN A 250 28.66 25.06 -13.84
N ASN A 251 27.70 25.99 -13.87
CA ASN A 251 27.19 26.63 -15.09
C ASN A 251 26.61 25.66 -16.14
N ASN A 252 26.27 24.43 -15.74
CA ASN A 252 25.48 23.50 -16.53
C ASN A 252 24.35 22.89 -15.71
N ARG A 253 23.33 22.38 -16.39
CA ARG A 253 22.10 21.84 -15.78
C ARG A 253 21.89 20.38 -16.16
N ASN A 254 21.19 19.63 -15.31
CA ASN A 254 20.66 18.33 -15.68
C ASN A 254 19.35 18.53 -16.46
N PRO A 255 19.32 18.24 -17.78
CA PRO A 255 18.14 18.48 -18.59
C PRO A 255 16.96 17.57 -18.22
N TYR A 256 17.22 16.42 -17.59
CA TYR A 256 16.18 15.47 -17.20
C TYR A 256 15.46 15.87 -15.90
N ILE A 257 16.02 16.82 -15.15
CA ILE A 257 15.35 17.46 -14.01
C ILE A 257 14.52 18.66 -14.51
N ASP A 258 15.10 19.48 -15.38
CA ASP A 258 14.41 20.67 -15.92
C ASP A 258 13.26 20.31 -16.88
N HIS A 259 13.41 19.22 -17.64
CA HIS A 259 12.48 18.71 -18.65
C HIS A 259 12.36 17.18 -18.53
N PRO A 260 11.60 16.66 -17.54
CA PRO A 260 11.46 15.21 -17.31
C PRO A 260 10.88 14.47 -18.52
N GLU A 261 10.14 15.14 -19.39
CA GLU A 261 9.63 14.59 -20.65
C GLU A 261 10.75 14.15 -21.61
N TYR A 262 11.93 14.75 -21.54
CA TYR A 262 13.08 14.35 -22.38
C TYR A 262 13.54 12.93 -22.10
N VAL A 263 13.28 12.39 -20.90
CA VAL A 263 13.61 10.99 -20.62
C VAL A 263 12.89 10.08 -21.62
N ASN A 264 11.58 10.25 -21.79
CA ASN A 264 10.80 9.43 -22.71
C ASN A 264 11.09 9.78 -24.18
N GLN A 265 11.32 11.06 -24.51
CA GLN A 265 11.62 11.47 -25.89
C GLN A 265 12.95 10.93 -26.41
N ILE A 266 13.95 10.72 -25.54
CA ILE A 266 15.27 10.21 -25.90
C ILE A 266 15.36 8.70 -25.68
N TRP A 267 15.00 8.26 -24.48
CA TRP A 267 15.31 6.93 -23.96
C TRP A 267 14.12 5.99 -23.91
N GLY A 268 12.90 6.54 -23.92
CA GLY A 268 11.67 5.75 -24.01
C GLY A 268 11.52 5.02 -25.35
N GLY A 269 12.40 5.33 -26.31
CA GLY A 269 12.42 4.76 -27.65
C GLY A 269 11.29 5.29 -28.52
N THR A 270 11.61 5.59 -29.79
CA THR A 270 10.83 4.90 -30.81
C THR A 270 10.97 3.40 -30.56
N PRO A 271 9.93 2.59 -30.83
CA PRO A 271 10.04 1.14 -30.76
C PRO A 271 11.37 0.60 -31.27
N PRO A 272 11.94 -0.48 -30.69
CA PRO A 272 13.09 -1.15 -31.28
C PRO A 272 12.78 -1.32 -32.76
N SER A 273 13.65 -0.74 -33.59
CA SER A 273 13.46 -0.66 -35.03
C SER A 273 13.08 -2.03 -35.59
N GLY A 274 11.81 -2.19 -35.97
CA GLY A 274 11.27 -3.38 -36.62
C GLY A 274 10.37 -4.28 -35.77
N ASP A 275 10.30 -4.11 -34.45
CA ASP A 275 9.35 -4.92 -33.67
C ASP A 275 7.92 -4.40 -33.85
N THR A 276 7.18 -5.12 -34.68
CA THR A 276 5.77 -4.86 -35.00
C THR A 276 4.86 -5.93 -34.40
N THR A 277 5.44 -6.88 -33.67
CA THR A 277 4.69 -7.98 -33.08
C THR A 277 4.21 -7.51 -31.71
N ALA A 278 2.89 -7.53 -31.50
CA ALA A 278 2.36 -7.24 -30.19
C ALA A 278 2.53 -8.44 -29.24
N PRO A 279 2.69 -8.19 -27.93
CA PRO A 279 2.64 -9.25 -26.95
C PRO A 279 1.35 -10.07 -27.03
N THR A 280 1.43 -11.30 -26.55
CA THR A 280 0.24 -12.13 -26.30
C THR A 280 -0.68 -11.46 -25.26
N ALA A 281 -1.99 -11.70 -25.34
CA ALA A 281 -2.93 -11.18 -24.35
C ALA A 281 -2.67 -11.80 -22.96
N PRO A 282 -2.70 -11.00 -21.87
CA PRO A 282 -2.66 -11.55 -20.52
C PRO A 282 -3.82 -12.51 -20.30
N THR A 283 -3.59 -13.60 -19.57
CA THR A 283 -4.63 -14.62 -19.31
C THR A 283 -4.97 -14.70 -17.84
N SER A 284 -6.11 -15.31 -17.52
CA SER A 284 -6.56 -15.56 -16.14
C SER A 284 -6.64 -14.29 -15.27
N LEU A 285 -7.07 -13.15 -15.86
CA LEU A 285 -7.33 -11.94 -15.09
C LEU A 285 -8.41 -12.23 -14.05
N ALA A 286 -8.10 -11.97 -12.79
CA ALA A 286 -9.01 -12.10 -11.66
C ALA A 286 -8.85 -10.92 -10.70
N SER A 287 -9.91 -10.61 -9.96
CA SER A 287 -9.82 -9.74 -8.78
C SER A 287 -9.45 -10.58 -7.57
N THR A 288 -8.40 -10.17 -6.86
CA THR A 288 -7.93 -10.85 -5.64
C THR A 288 -8.53 -10.22 -4.39
N THR A 289 -8.67 -8.89 -4.38
CA THR A 289 -9.35 -8.15 -3.31
C THR A 289 -10.09 -6.94 -3.87
N LYS A 290 -11.08 -6.44 -3.12
CA LYS A 290 -11.80 -5.20 -3.42
C LYS A 290 -12.25 -4.53 -2.13
N THR A 291 -12.26 -3.20 -2.13
CA THR A 291 -12.78 -2.33 -1.06
C THR A 291 -13.91 -1.46 -1.61
N ALA A 292 -14.34 -0.47 -0.84
CA ALA A 292 -15.27 0.55 -1.30
C ALA A 292 -14.70 1.42 -2.44
N THR A 293 -13.39 1.65 -2.43
CA THR A 293 -12.74 2.62 -3.32
C THR A 293 -11.55 2.05 -4.08
N SER A 294 -11.29 0.76 -3.97
CA SER A 294 -10.20 0.09 -4.68
C SER A 294 -10.52 -1.35 -5.09
N ILE A 295 -9.84 -1.83 -6.13
CA ILE A 295 -9.89 -3.22 -6.61
C ILE A 295 -8.46 -3.67 -6.91
N THR A 296 -8.03 -4.78 -6.32
CA THR A 296 -6.75 -5.44 -6.61
C THR A 296 -6.96 -6.59 -7.57
N LEU A 297 -6.03 -6.74 -8.50
CA LEU A 297 -6.08 -7.63 -9.65
C LEU A 297 -4.80 -8.47 -9.74
N SER A 298 -4.93 -9.64 -10.35
CA SER A 298 -3.81 -10.49 -10.75
C SER A 298 -4.08 -11.17 -12.10
N TRP A 299 -3.05 -11.46 -12.88
CA TRP A 299 -3.15 -12.19 -14.14
C TRP A 299 -1.87 -13.00 -14.42
N ASN A 300 -1.93 -13.88 -15.40
CA ASN A 300 -0.75 -14.61 -15.90
C ASN A 300 0.04 -13.76 -16.89
N ALA A 301 1.36 -13.94 -16.89
CA ALA A 301 2.27 -13.20 -17.75
C ALA A 301 1.97 -13.41 -19.24
N SER A 302 2.10 -12.33 -20.01
CA SER A 302 2.19 -12.36 -21.45
C SER A 302 3.62 -12.71 -21.89
N THR A 303 3.72 -13.33 -23.05
CA THR A 303 4.97 -13.52 -23.82
C THR A 303 5.01 -12.61 -25.04
N ASP A 304 6.22 -12.33 -25.49
CA ASP A 304 6.54 -11.48 -26.63
C ASP A 304 7.84 -11.98 -27.30
N ASN A 305 8.08 -11.65 -28.56
CA ASN A 305 9.30 -12.02 -29.30
C ASN A 305 10.55 -11.26 -28.81
N VAL A 306 10.39 -10.08 -28.22
CA VAL A 306 11.49 -9.32 -27.61
C VAL A 306 11.32 -9.29 -26.10
N ALA A 307 10.31 -8.59 -25.59
CA ALA A 307 10.03 -8.48 -24.16
C ALA A 307 8.72 -7.75 -23.87
N VAL A 308 7.95 -8.27 -22.93
CA VAL A 308 6.87 -7.53 -22.28
C VAL A 308 7.48 -6.59 -21.23
N THR A 309 7.19 -5.30 -21.32
CA THR A 309 7.71 -4.27 -20.39
C THR A 309 6.68 -3.78 -19.40
N GLY A 310 5.40 -4.07 -19.62
CA GLY A 310 4.36 -3.81 -18.62
C GLY A 310 2.95 -4.13 -19.09
N TYR A 311 1.98 -3.73 -18.26
CA TYR A 311 0.57 -4.01 -18.40
C TYR A 311 -0.26 -2.77 -18.13
N ASN A 312 -1.07 -2.38 -19.09
CA ASN A 312 -2.06 -1.31 -19.01
C ASN A 312 -3.37 -1.88 -18.45
N VAL A 313 -3.83 -1.34 -17.33
CA VAL A 313 -5.05 -1.80 -16.63
C VAL A 313 -6.18 -0.82 -16.88
N TYR A 314 -7.29 -1.30 -17.45
CA TYR A 314 -8.45 -0.48 -17.81
C TYR A 314 -9.65 -0.80 -16.92
N ALA A 315 -10.43 0.23 -16.58
CA ALA A 315 -11.75 0.08 -15.99
C ALA A 315 -12.76 0.97 -16.75
N ASN A 316 -13.87 0.38 -17.21
CA ASN A 316 -14.87 1.03 -18.06
C ASN A 316 -14.23 1.73 -19.28
N SER A 317 -13.30 1.03 -19.95
CA SER A 317 -12.52 1.52 -21.10
C SER A 317 -11.57 2.69 -20.82
N VAL A 318 -11.42 3.11 -19.56
CA VAL A 318 -10.47 4.16 -19.15
C VAL A 318 -9.22 3.52 -18.56
N LEU A 319 -8.05 3.94 -19.03
CA LEU A 319 -6.76 3.52 -18.46
C LEU A 319 -6.66 4.03 -17.02
N LYS A 320 -6.46 3.13 -16.06
CA LYS A 320 -6.36 3.45 -14.63
C LYS A 320 -4.93 3.49 -14.13
N THR A 321 -4.12 2.52 -14.56
CA THR A 321 -2.72 2.44 -14.16
C THR A 321 -1.91 1.58 -15.15
N THR A 322 -0.59 1.69 -15.07
CA THR A 322 0.37 0.84 -15.79
C THR A 322 1.35 0.25 -14.81
N VAL A 323 1.56 -1.06 -14.85
CA VAL A 323 2.47 -1.78 -13.94
C VAL A 323 3.42 -2.68 -14.72
N SER A 324 4.60 -3.00 -14.17
CA SER A 324 5.52 -4.00 -14.74
C SER A 324 5.29 -5.40 -14.18
N GLY A 325 4.67 -5.51 -13.00
CA GLY A 325 4.33 -6.77 -12.35
C GLY A 325 3.05 -7.42 -12.89
N LEU A 326 2.71 -8.58 -12.32
CA LEU A 326 1.51 -9.37 -12.67
C LEU A 326 0.30 -9.08 -11.78
N THR A 327 0.37 -7.99 -11.01
CA THR A 327 -0.67 -7.52 -10.10
C THR A 327 -0.81 -6.00 -10.20
N ALA A 328 -2.01 -5.49 -9.94
CA ALA A 328 -2.27 -4.06 -9.86
C ALA A 328 -3.43 -3.74 -8.92
N THR A 329 -3.39 -2.54 -8.33
CA THR A 329 -4.50 -2.00 -7.54
C THR A 329 -5.04 -0.75 -8.22
N ILE A 330 -6.32 -0.76 -8.57
CA ILE A 330 -7.05 0.42 -9.02
C ILE A 330 -7.61 1.11 -7.77
N THR A 331 -7.32 2.39 -7.56
CA THR A 331 -7.83 3.19 -6.44
C THR A 331 -8.75 4.32 -6.94
N GLY A 332 -9.35 5.09 -6.01
CA GLY A 332 -10.23 6.22 -6.35
C GLY A 332 -11.54 5.79 -7.02
N LEU A 333 -11.98 4.55 -6.79
CA LEU A 333 -13.25 4.04 -7.29
C LEU A 333 -14.40 4.51 -6.41
N THR A 334 -15.60 4.56 -6.99
CA THR A 334 -16.84 4.84 -6.29
C THR A 334 -17.34 3.54 -5.66
N ALA A 335 -17.87 3.63 -4.44
CA ALA A 335 -18.48 2.50 -3.76
C ALA A 335 -19.73 1.98 -4.46
N SER A 336 -20.06 0.71 -4.19
CA SER A 336 -21.22 0.01 -4.77
C SER A 336 -21.32 0.13 -6.30
N THR A 337 -20.20 0.30 -6.98
CA THR A 337 -20.15 0.60 -8.41
C THR A 337 -19.50 -0.56 -9.14
N SER A 338 -20.19 -1.07 -10.18
CA SER A 338 -19.65 -2.12 -11.03
C SER A 338 -18.66 -1.55 -12.04
N TYR A 339 -17.47 -2.15 -12.11
CA TYR A 339 -16.43 -1.81 -13.05
C TYR A 339 -16.16 -2.99 -13.98
N SER A 340 -16.17 -2.72 -15.29
CA SER A 340 -15.71 -3.66 -16.32
C SER A 340 -14.19 -3.49 -16.50
N ILE A 341 -13.43 -4.51 -16.12
CA ILE A 341 -11.96 -4.45 -16.02
C ILE A 341 -11.32 -5.43 -16.99
N TYR A 342 -10.31 -4.96 -17.73
CA TYR A 342 -9.44 -5.80 -18.56
C TYR A 342 -8.01 -5.24 -18.56
N VAL A 343 -7.05 -6.08 -18.92
CA VAL A 343 -5.62 -5.75 -18.95
C VAL A 343 -5.07 -5.98 -20.36
N LYS A 344 -4.13 -5.14 -20.79
CA LYS A 344 -3.36 -5.31 -22.03
C LYS A 344 -1.87 -5.26 -21.71
N ALA A 345 -1.09 -6.18 -22.25
CA ALA A 345 0.36 -6.12 -22.18
C ALA A 345 0.90 -5.10 -23.19
N LYS A 346 2.04 -4.50 -22.87
CA LYS A 346 2.84 -3.66 -23.76
C LYS A 346 4.29 -4.10 -23.74
N ASP A 347 4.96 -3.94 -24.87
CA ASP A 347 6.39 -4.16 -25.03
C ASP A 347 7.18 -2.83 -24.97
N ALA A 348 8.49 -2.91 -25.17
CA ALA A 348 9.36 -1.75 -25.32
C ALA A 348 9.08 -0.98 -26.62
N ALA A 349 8.35 -1.61 -27.56
CA ALA A 349 7.98 -1.07 -28.85
C ALA A 349 6.73 -0.17 -28.80
N GLY A 350 5.96 -0.27 -27.73
CA GLY A 350 4.64 0.33 -27.67
C GLY A 350 3.58 -0.47 -28.43
N ASN A 351 3.91 -1.65 -28.96
CA ASN A 351 2.88 -2.58 -29.41
C ASN A 351 2.08 -3.02 -28.19
N THR A 352 0.77 -3.09 -28.36
CA THR A 352 -0.15 -3.45 -27.27
C THR A 352 -0.88 -4.73 -27.65
N SER A 353 -0.95 -5.67 -26.72
CA SER A 353 -1.67 -6.93 -26.93
C SER A 353 -3.17 -6.73 -27.17
N ALA A 354 -3.84 -7.79 -27.61
CA ALA A 354 -5.28 -7.91 -27.41
C ALA A 354 -5.63 -7.86 -25.91
N SER A 355 -6.88 -7.52 -25.57
CA SER A 355 -7.34 -7.52 -24.17
C SER A 355 -7.31 -8.93 -23.58
N SER A 356 -7.04 -9.02 -22.28
CA SER A 356 -7.33 -10.21 -21.48
C SER A 356 -8.83 -10.57 -21.49
N ASN A 357 -9.21 -11.63 -20.78
CA ASN A 357 -10.59 -11.78 -20.34
C ASN A 357 -11.03 -10.52 -19.57
N THR A 358 -12.29 -10.12 -19.74
CA THR A 358 -12.88 -8.99 -19.01
C THR A 358 -13.61 -9.52 -17.79
N ILE A 359 -13.42 -8.88 -16.63
CA ILE A 359 -14.14 -9.20 -15.40
C ILE A 359 -15.02 -8.02 -15.00
N ALA A 360 -16.22 -8.31 -14.49
CA ALA A 360 -17.08 -7.31 -13.86
C ALA A 360 -16.88 -7.39 -12.35
N VAL A 361 -16.40 -6.31 -11.74
CA VAL A 361 -16.13 -6.25 -10.30
C VAL A 361 -16.86 -5.07 -9.71
N THR A 362 -17.84 -5.34 -8.85
CA THR A 362 -18.55 -4.33 -8.07
C THR A 362 -17.78 -4.04 -6.80
N THR A 363 -17.31 -2.80 -6.62
CA THR A 363 -16.70 -2.33 -5.36
C THR A 363 -17.65 -2.58 -4.20
N ASN A 364 -17.09 -2.75 -3.00
CA ASN A 364 -17.93 -2.87 -1.82
C ASN A 364 -18.73 -1.58 -1.64
N SER A 365 -19.79 -1.64 -0.84
CA SER A 365 -20.34 -0.40 -0.28
C SER A 365 -19.24 0.35 0.48
N SER A 366 -19.38 1.66 0.61
CA SER A 366 -18.61 2.43 1.59
C SER A 366 -18.95 1.86 2.95
N GLY A 367 -18.17 0.87 3.39
CA GLY A 367 -18.09 0.52 4.79
C GLY A 367 -17.42 1.71 5.46
N THR A 368 -18.23 2.65 5.93
CA THR A 368 -17.71 3.85 6.58
C THR A 368 -17.00 3.39 7.85
N GLY A 369 -15.67 3.46 7.84
CA GLY A 369 -14.85 3.47 9.05
C GLY A 369 -15.05 4.77 9.83
N GLY A 370 -16.30 5.11 10.13
CA GLY A 370 -16.64 5.98 11.25
C GLY A 370 -16.91 5.08 12.43
N THR A 371 -16.20 5.28 13.55
CA THR A 371 -16.58 4.65 14.81
C THR A 371 -18.00 5.07 15.16
N ALA A 372 -18.86 4.09 15.42
CA ALA A 372 -20.22 4.37 15.89
C ALA A 372 -20.14 5.18 17.19
N THR A 373 -21.01 6.18 17.33
CA THR A 373 -21.08 6.96 18.57
C THR A 373 -21.54 6.12 19.75
N ASP A 374 -22.26 5.02 19.49
CA ASP A 374 -22.69 4.04 20.49
C ASP A 374 -23.08 2.69 19.86
N LEU A 375 -23.55 1.74 20.68
CA LEU A 375 -24.14 0.47 20.23
C LEU A 375 -25.41 0.71 19.40
N LEU A 376 -25.67 -0.18 18.44
CA LEU A 376 -26.83 -0.11 17.55
C LEU A 376 -27.38 -1.51 17.24
N PHE A 377 -28.66 -1.60 16.91
CA PHE A 377 -29.26 -2.85 16.43
C PHE A 377 -28.75 -3.19 15.02
N SER A 378 -28.20 -4.38 14.85
CA SER A 378 -27.73 -4.89 13.56
C SER A 378 -28.67 -5.88 12.88
N GLU A 379 -29.53 -6.58 13.63
CA GLU A 379 -30.48 -7.54 13.06
C GLU A 379 -31.75 -7.64 13.93
N TYR A 380 -32.89 -7.81 13.27
CA TYR A 380 -34.21 -8.02 13.85
C TYR A 380 -34.89 -9.15 13.11
N ILE A 381 -35.41 -10.14 13.83
CA ILE A 381 -36.14 -11.25 13.23
C ILE A 381 -37.55 -11.26 13.79
N GLU A 382 -38.52 -11.08 12.92
CA GLU A 382 -39.93 -11.40 13.11
C GLU A 382 -40.26 -12.57 12.19
N GLY A 383 -40.05 -13.79 12.67
CA GLY A 383 -40.27 -15.02 11.93
C GLY A 383 -41.58 -15.71 12.28
N SER A 384 -41.76 -16.91 11.75
CA SER A 384 -42.93 -17.74 12.03
C SER A 384 -42.96 -18.18 13.50
N GLY A 385 -44.15 -18.14 14.11
CA GLY A 385 -44.34 -18.52 15.51
C GLY A 385 -43.48 -17.70 16.47
N ASN A 386 -42.54 -18.37 17.14
CA ASN A 386 -41.65 -17.79 18.15
C ASN A 386 -40.24 -17.49 17.61
N ASN A 387 -40.02 -17.52 16.29
CA ASN A 387 -38.74 -17.12 15.69
C ASN A 387 -38.56 -15.61 15.81
N LYS A 388 -38.21 -15.14 17.01
CA LYS A 388 -38.05 -13.74 17.34
C LYS A 388 -36.67 -13.50 17.92
N ALA A 389 -35.93 -12.55 17.34
CA ALA A 389 -34.57 -12.25 17.76
C ALA A 389 -34.19 -10.78 17.53
N LEU A 390 -33.24 -10.31 18.33
CA LEU A 390 -32.57 -9.02 18.22
C LEU A 390 -31.07 -9.23 18.28
N GLU A 391 -30.32 -8.50 17.45
CA GLU A 391 -28.87 -8.43 17.50
C GLU A 391 -28.41 -6.99 17.69
N ILE A 392 -27.48 -6.78 18.62
CA ILE A 392 -26.83 -5.50 18.89
C ILE A 392 -25.36 -5.60 18.52
N ALA A 393 -24.84 -4.62 17.77
CA ALA A 393 -23.46 -4.56 17.35
C ALA A 393 -22.67 -3.50 18.13
N ASN A 394 -21.42 -3.82 18.46
CA ASN A 394 -20.45 -2.83 18.90
C ASN A 394 -19.49 -2.44 17.78
N ASN A 395 -19.74 -1.28 17.17
CA ASN A 395 -18.85 -0.69 16.16
C ASN A 395 -18.18 0.60 16.66
N THR A 396 -18.07 0.80 17.98
CA THR A 396 -17.55 2.04 18.58
C THR A 396 -16.03 2.16 18.54
N GLY A 397 -15.33 1.09 18.14
CA GLY A 397 -13.87 1.03 18.14
C GLY A 397 -13.26 0.63 19.49
N SER A 398 -14.06 0.48 20.55
CA SER A 398 -13.61 0.04 21.88
C SER A 398 -14.62 -0.90 22.54
N SER A 399 -14.20 -1.64 23.57
CA SER A 399 -15.10 -2.51 24.34
C SER A 399 -16.10 -1.67 25.15
N VAL A 400 -17.37 -2.08 25.14
CA VAL A 400 -18.47 -1.38 25.83
C VAL A 400 -19.05 -2.26 26.93
N SER A 401 -19.16 -1.72 28.14
CA SER A 401 -19.91 -2.36 29.23
C SER A 401 -21.41 -2.27 28.98
N LEU A 402 -22.12 -3.39 29.06
CA LEU A 402 -23.55 -3.47 28.79
C LEU A 402 -24.43 -3.13 30.00
N ALA A 403 -23.85 -2.90 31.18
CA ALA A 403 -24.59 -2.67 32.43
C ALA A 403 -25.50 -1.43 32.40
N ALA A 404 -25.19 -0.44 31.55
CA ALA A 404 -25.99 0.76 31.37
C ALA A 404 -27.12 0.60 30.32
N TYR A 405 -27.18 -0.54 29.62
CA TYR A 405 -28.05 -0.72 28.46
C TYR A 405 -29.28 -1.56 28.80
N THR A 406 -30.42 -1.14 28.25
CA THR A 406 -31.68 -1.88 28.34
C THR A 406 -32.36 -1.91 26.98
N VAL A 407 -33.02 -3.02 26.66
CA VAL A 407 -33.95 -3.12 25.52
C VAL A 407 -35.36 -2.91 26.05
N LYS A 408 -36.15 -2.05 25.41
CA LYS A 408 -37.56 -1.82 25.79
C LYS A 408 -38.45 -1.93 24.56
N LYS A 409 -39.70 -2.35 24.77
CA LYS A 409 -40.72 -2.43 23.72
C LYS A 409 -41.87 -1.47 24.00
N GLN A 410 -42.43 -0.90 22.95
CA GLN A 410 -43.66 -0.13 22.98
C GLN A 410 -44.74 -0.89 22.20
N THR A 411 -45.89 -1.16 22.84
CA THR A 411 -46.94 -1.94 22.20
C THR A 411 -47.66 -1.11 21.13
N ASN A 412 -47.73 -1.61 19.88
CA ASN A 412 -48.25 -0.93 18.70
C ASN A 412 -47.67 0.48 18.50
N GLY A 413 -46.37 0.67 18.80
CA GLY A 413 -45.67 1.95 18.60
C GLY A 413 -46.24 3.13 19.40
N ALA A 414 -46.98 2.87 20.48
CA ALA A 414 -47.63 3.88 21.31
C ALA A 414 -47.67 3.49 22.79
N GLY A 415 -47.85 4.50 23.67
CA GLY A 415 -47.96 4.29 25.12
C GLY A 415 -46.62 4.31 25.87
N ALA A 416 -46.57 3.72 27.06
CA ALA A 416 -45.32 3.64 27.83
C ALA A 416 -44.41 2.54 27.26
N TRP A 417 -43.10 2.75 27.32
CA TRP A 417 -42.12 1.68 27.14
C TRP A 417 -42.28 0.62 28.24
N SER A 418 -41.97 -0.63 27.92
CA SER A 418 -41.88 -1.71 28.91
C SER A 418 -40.85 -1.38 30.01
N THR A 419 -40.90 -2.15 31.11
CA THR A 419 -39.93 -2.04 32.22
C THR A 419 -38.49 -2.25 31.75
N GLY A 420 -38.31 -3.01 30.67
CA GLY A 420 -37.05 -3.20 29.97
C GLY A 420 -36.32 -4.48 30.37
N LEU A 421 -35.59 -5.03 29.41
CA LEU A 421 -34.66 -6.13 29.57
C LEU A 421 -33.25 -5.57 29.76
N ALA A 422 -32.70 -5.73 30.97
CA ALA A 422 -31.34 -5.29 31.26
C ALA A 422 -30.29 -6.17 30.58
N LEU A 423 -29.28 -5.53 29.99
CA LEU A 423 -28.13 -6.20 29.40
C LEU A 423 -26.99 -6.27 30.41
N SER A 424 -26.08 -7.22 30.24
CA SER A 424 -24.92 -7.38 31.12
C SER A 424 -23.72 -7.95 30.38
N GLY A 425 -22.55 -7.84 30.99
CA GLY A 425 -21.28 -8.24 30.39
C GLY A 425 -20.58 -7.10 29.65
N THR A 426 -19.54 -7.46 28.90
CA THR A 426 -18.74 -6.54 28.07
C THR A 426 -18.81 -6.99 26.63
N LEU A 427 -19.17 -6.08 25.74
CA LEU A 427 -19.21 -6.34 24.30
C LEU A 427 -17.94 -5.75 23.66
N THR A 428 -17.05 -6.59 23.15
CA THR A 428 -15.83 -6.14 22.49
C THR A 428 -16.12 -5.50 21.13
N THR A 429 -15.23 -4.64 20.64
CA THR A 429 -15.38 -4.01 19.32
C THR A 429 -15.45 -5.05 18.20
N GLY A 430 -16.39 -4.87 17.26
CA GLY A 430 -16.71 -5.79 16.17
C GLY A 430 -17.66 -6.94 16.54
N SER A 431 -17.89 -7.18 17.83
CA SER A 431 -18.72 -8.27 18.33
C SER A 431 -20.22 -7.94 18.34
N LYS A 432 -21.03 -9.00 18.46
CA LYS A 432 -22.49 -8.94 18.51
C LYS A 432 -23.03 -9.47 19.85
N PHE A 433 -24.17 -8.94 20.27
CA PHE A 433 -24.94 -9.41 21.41
C PHE A 433 -26.33 -9.84 20.93
N VAL A 434 -26.64 -11.13 21.08
CA VAL A 434 -27.84 -11.76 20.52
C VAL A 434 -28.84 -12.08 21.63
N ILE A 435 -30.08 -11.65 21.42
CA ILE A 435 -31.22 -11.90 22.29
C ILE A 435 -32.27 -12.65 21.49
N VAL A 436 -32.75 -13.78 22.00
CA VAL A 436 -33.78 -14.59 21.33
C VAL A 436 -34.96 -14.87 22.24
N ASN A 437 -36.12 -15.10 21.62
CA ASN A 437 -37.25 -15.70 22.31
C ASN A 437 -36.88 -17.12 22.77
N SER A 438 -37.22 -17.49 24.01
CA SER A 438 -36.85 -18.78 24.59
C SER A 438 -37.48 -19.99 23.91
N SER A 439 -38.51 -19.77 23.08
CA SER A 439 -39.17 -20.79 22.26
C SER A 439 -38.83 -20.69 20.77
N ILE A 440 -37.77 -19.96 20.41
CA ILE A 440 -37.24 -19.93 19.03
C ILE A 440 -36.94 -21.35 18.53
N SER A 441 -37.24 -21.62 17.26
CA SER A 441 -36.87 -22.89 16.65
C SER A 441 -35.36 -23.05 16.61
N SER A 442 -34.84 -24.22 16.98
CA SER A 442 -33.41 -24.52 16.88
C SER A 442 -32.90 -24.54 15.43
N ALA A 443 -33.81 -24.67 14.45
CA ALA A 443 -33.49 -24.49 13.04
C ALA A 443 -33.23 -23.03 12.65
N CYS A 444 -33.77 -22.07 13.43
CA CYS A 444 -33.52 -20.65 13.26
C CYS A 444 -32.28 -20.22 14.06
N PHE A 445 -32.28 -20.42 15.39
CA PHE A 445 -31.12 -20.13 16.23
C PHE A 445 -31.13 -20.96 17.51
N SER A 446 -29.94 -21.39 17.98
CA SER A 446 -29.83 -22.13 19.23
C SER A 446 -29.90 -21.21 20.45
N THR A 447 -30.81 -21.46 21.38
CA THR A 447 -30.92 -20.70 22.63
C THR A 447 -29.66 -20.76 23.49
N SER A 448 -28.88 -21.85 23.40
CA SER A 448 -27.60 -21.99 24.09
C SER A 448 -26.47 -21.13 23.50
N ALA A 449 -26.61 -20.66 22.27
CA ALA A 449 -25.65 -19.78 21.60
C ALA A 449 -26.00 -18.30 21.78
N ALA A 450 -27.20 -17.98 22.30
CA ALA A 450 -27.62 -16.61 22.53
C ALA A 450 -27.02 -16.06 23.81
N ASN A 451 -26.77 -14.75 23.86
CA ASN A 451 -26.36 -14.09 25.09
C ASN A 451 -27.53 -14.04 26.09
N ILE A 452 -28.76 -13.87 25.59
CA ILE A 452 -29.99 -13.95 26.37
C ILE A 452 -31.03 -14.77 25.61
N SER A 453 -31.65 -15.72 26.30
CA SER A 453 -32.85 -16.45 25.86
C SER A 453 -33.97 -16.15 26.86
N THR A 454 -35.07 -15.53 26.40
CA THR A 454 -36.12 -14.99 27.29
C THR A 454 -37.52 -15.12 26.70
N SER A 455 -38.54 -15.20 27.56
CA SER A 455 -39.95 -15.04 27.18
C SER A 455 -40.50 -13.65 27.53
N GLY A 456 -39.60 -12.67 27.76
CA GLY A 456 -39.94 -11.29 28.09
C GLY A 456 -40.68 -10.56 26.97
N THR A 457 -41.42 -9.51 27.32
CA THR A 457 -42.26 -8.76 26.38
C THR A 457 -41.47 -8.13 25.25
N GLU A 458 -40.20 -7.82 25.46
CA GLU A 458 -39.26 -7.28 24.47
C GLU A 458 -39.08 -8.19 23.25
N LEU A 459 -39.33 -9.50 23.40
CA LEU A 459 -39.22 -10.53 22.35
C LEU A 459 -40.60 -11.09 21.96
N MET A 460 -41.67 -10.34 22.25
CA MET A 460 -43.06 -10.65 21.85
C MET A 460 -43.61 -9.65 20.81
N PHE A 461 -42.72 -8.96 20.08
CA PHE A 461 -43.13 -8.08 18.98
C PHE A 461 -43.86 -8.87 17.88
N ASN A 462 -44.77 -8.19 17.16
CA ASN A 462 -45.66 -8.76 16.14
C ASN A 462 -45.74 -7.91 14.85
N GLY A 463 -44.67 -7.16 14.55
CA GLY A 463 -44.51 -6.41 13.31
C GLY A 463 -44.91 -4.94 13.35
N ASN A 464 -45.66 -4.48 14.36
CA ASN A 464 -45.99 -3.07 14.59
C ASN A 464 -45.55 -2.55 15.97
N ASP A 465 -44.82 -3.37 16.74
CA ASP A 465 -44.28 -3.00 18.04
C ASP A 465 -42.90 -2.36 17.90
N ALA A 466 -42.72 -1.14 18.41
CA ALA A 466 -41.41 -0.49 18.39
C ALA A 466 -40.49 -1.08 19.46
N VAL A 467 -39.22 -1.31 19.12
CA VAL A 467 -38.19 -1.80 20.03
C VAL A 467 -37.06 -0.78 20.09
N GLY A 468 -36.73 -0.32 21.29
CA GLY A 468 -35.69 0.69 21.53
C GLY A 468 -34.53 0.13 22.34
N LEU A 469 -33.31 0.58 21.99
CA LEU A 469 -32.10 0.40 22.78
C LEU A 469 -31.86 1.68 23.59
N PHE A 470 -31.72 1.53 24.90
CA PHE A 470 -31.56 2.63 25.84
C PHE A 470 -30.22 2.52 26.55
N LYS A 471 -29.63 3.67 26.88
CA LYS A 471 -28.43 3.80 27.71
C LYS A 471 -28.73 4.79 28.83
N ASN A 472 -28.60 4.37 30.10
CA ASN A 472 -28.99 5.18 31.26
C ASN A 472 -30.41 5.77 31.09
N ASP A 473 -31.36 4.94 30.66
CA ASP A 473 -32.76 5.30 30.35
C ASP A 473 -32.98 6.32 29.21
N VAL A 474 -31.96 6.67 28.45
CA VAL A 474 -32.06 7.51 27.24
C VAL A 474 -32.10 6.63 25.99
N LEU A 475 -33.10 6.82 25.13
CA LEU A 475 -33.21 6.11 23.84
C LEU A 475 -32.03 6.50 22.93
N ILE A 476 -31.28 5.51 22.45
CA ILE A 476 -30.16 5.74 21.52
C ILE A 476 -30.44 5.17 20.13
N ASP A 477 -31.11 4.02 20.02
CA ASP A 477 -31.41 3.37 18.75
C ASP A 477 -32.81 2.76 18.75
N ILE A 478 -33.45 2.66 17.58
CA ILE A 478 -34.81 2.13 17.49
C ILE A 478 -35.05 1.30 16.22
N ILE A 479 -35.92 0.30 16.37
CA ILE A 479 -36.57 -0.46 15.31
C ILE A 479 -38.08 -0.20 15.42
N GLY A 480 -38.69 0.28 14.34
CA GLY A 480 -40.11 0.64 14.30
C GLY A 480 -40.42 2.10 14.62
N THR A 481 -41.66 2.49 14.35
CA THR A 481 -42.16 3.85 14.59
C THR A 481 -42.65 3.99 16.03
N PHE A 482 -42.13 4.99 16.76
CA PHE A 482 -42.63 5.36 18.08
C PHE A 482 -43.48 6.64 18.00
N ASN A 483 -44.42 6.81 18.94
CA ASN A 483 -45.34 7.94 19.03
C ASN A 483 -46.42 8.02 17.91
N GLY A 484 -47.01 6.89 17.52
CA GLY A 484 -48.32 6.89 16.85
C GLY A 484 -48.44 6.13 15.53
N GLY A 485 -48.25 4.81 15.54
CA GLY A 485 -48.56 3.98 14.37
C GLY A 485 -48.94 2.54 14.72
N THR A 486 -50.13 2.10 14.31
CA THR A 486 -50.55 0.68 14.34
C THR A 486 -50.14 -0.09 13.08
N ALA A 487 -49.52 0.60 12.12
CA ALA A 487 -49.11 0.01 10.85
C ALA A 487 -47.93 -0.94 11.04
N ASN A 488 -48.03 -2.10 10.40
CA ASN A 488 -46.93 -3.07 10.38
C ASN A 488 -45.76 -2.49 9.58
N PHE A 489 -44.59 -2.40 10.21
CA PHE A 489 -43.34 -2.02 9.55
C PHE A 489 -42.43 -3.24 9.32
N ALA A 490 -42.63 -4.33 10.07
CA ALA A 490 -41.79 -5.52 10.01
C ALA A 490 -42.52 -6.81 10.42
N ILE A 491 -43.72 -7.07 9.87
CA ILE A 491 -44.41 -8.36 10.07
C ILE A 491 -43.77 -9.45 9.20
N ASP A 492 -43.50 -10.62 9.78
CA ASP A 492 -42.97 -11.81 9.10
C ASP A 492 -41.71 -11.54 8.25
N VAL A 493 -40.80 -10.68 8.71
CA VAL A 493 -39.55 -10.34 8.02
C VAL A 493 -38.33 -10.43 8.93
N THR A 494 -37.17 -10.62 8.29
CA THR A 494 -35.87 -10.32 8.92
C THR A 494 -35.37 -8.98 8.40
N LEU A 495 -34.96 -8.09 9.29
CA LEU A 495 -34.31 -6.84 8.94
C LEU A 495 -32.84 -6.90 9.34
N ARG A 496 -31.94 -6.53 8.42
CA ARG A 496 -30.51 -6.36 8.71
C ARG A 496 -30.10 -4.93 8.47
N ARG A 497 -29.33 -4.39 9.39
CA ARG A 497 -28.88 -3.00 9.32
C ARG A 497 -27.93 -2.85 8.14
N LYS A 498 -28.19 -1.87 7.28
CA LYS A 498 -27.34 -1.55 6.14
C LYS A 498 -25.95 -1.16 6.63
N SER A 499 -24.93 -1.63 5.91
CA SER A 499 -23.52 -1.29 6.19
C SER A 499 -23.21 0.21 6.16
N THR A 500 -24.06 1.02 5.51
CA THR A 500 -23.93 2.48 5.46
C THR A 500 -24.41 3.19 6.74
N VAL A 501 -25.12 2.49 7.64
CA VAL A 501 -25.57 3.05 8.91
C VAL A 501 -24.51 2.80 9.98
N THR A 502 -23.78 3.84 10.35
CA THR A 502 -22.60 3.71 11.21
C THR A 502 -22.80 4.22 12.61
N SER A 503 -23.96 4.80 12.95
CA SER A 503 -24.30 5.25 14.30
C SER A 503 -25.73 4.85 14.64
N PRO A 504 -26.06 4.70 15.93
CA PRO A 504 -27.44 4.49 16.35
C PRO A 504 -28.34 5.67 15.96
N SER A 505 -29.61 5.40 15.75
CA SER A 505 -30.60 6.39 15.31
C SER A 505 -31.88 6.24 16.12
N THR A 506 -32.32 7.33 16.73
CA THR A 506 -33.61 7.39 17.43
C THR A 506 -34.80 7.55 16.48
N THR A 507 -34.55 7.66 15.17
CA THR A 507 -35.60 7.68 14.14
C THR A 507 -35.46 6.46 13.24
N PHE A 508 -36.53 5.67 13.14
CA PHE A 508 -36.58 4.51 12.26
C PHE A 508 -36.88 4.91 10.82
N ASN A 509 -36.07 4.43 9.89
CA ASN A 509 -36.31 4.54 8.46
C ASN A 509 -35.93 3.23 7.78
N LEU A 510 -36.95 2.44 7.42
CA LEU A 510 -36.74 1.13 6.81
C LEU A 510 -35.91 1.22 5.52
N SER A 511 -36.24 2.13 4.61
CA SER A 511 -35.62 2.19 3.29
C SER A 511 -34.17 2.68 3.31
N SER A 512 -33.82 3.60 4.21
CA SER A 512 -32.45 4.13 4.30
C SER A 512 -31.54 3.32 5.24
N GLN A 513 -32.10 2.62 6.23
CA GLN A 513 -31.30 1.99 7.28
C GLN A 513 -31.27 0.46 7.25
N TRP A 514 -32.21 -0.20 6.58
CA TRP A 514 -32.39 -1.65 6.70
C TRP A 514 -32.56 -2.34 5.36
N ASP A 515 -31.98 -3.52 5.24
CA ASP A 515 -32.28 -4.51 4.20
C ASP A 515 -33.33 -5.48 4.76
N SER A 516 -34.34 -5.80 3.97
CA SER A 516 -35.43 -6.69 4.36
C SER A 516 -35.30 -8.04 3.65
N TYR A 517 -35.47 -9.11 4.41
CA TYR A 517 -35.43 -10.50 3.97
C TYR A 517 -36.73 -11.20 4.36
N THR A 518 -36.99 -12.32 3.71
CA THR A 518 -38.17 -13.15 3.95
C THR A 518 -38.21 -13.68 5.39
N THR A 519 -39.40 -14.11 5.81
CA THR A 519 -39.64 -14.79 7.09
C THR A 519 -38.61 -15.89 7.36
N ASP A 520 -38.21 -16.07 8.61
CA ASP A 520 -37.29 -17.13 9.09
C ASP A 520 -35.87 -17.09 8.47
N THR A 521 -35.41 -15.94 7.99
CA THR A 521 -34.03 -15.78 7.49
C THR A 521 -33.02 -15.59 8.65
N CYS A 522 -32.70 -16.67 9.38
CA CYS A 522 -31.92 -16.59 10.63
C CYS A 522 -30.41 -16.81 10.49
N ASN A 523 -29.90 -17.02 9.28
CA ASN A 523 -28.54 -17.50 9.00
C ASN A 523 -27.39 -16.53 9.34
N ASN A 524 -27.67 -15.29 9.75
CA ASN A 524 -26.66 -14.25 9.99
C ASN A 524 -26.55 -13.81 11.47
N LEU A 525 -27.44 -14.29 12.34
CA LEU A 525 -27.35 -14.00 13.77
C LEU A 525 -26.02 -14.47 14.34
N ALA A 526 -25.43 -13.63 15.20
CA ALA A 526 -24.13 -13.84 15.82
C ALA A 526 -22.95 -13.91 14.82
N SER A 527 -23.17 -13.58 13.54
CA SER A 527 -22.07 -13.46 12.60
C SER A 527 -21.12 -12.35 13.10
N LYS A 528 -19.86 -12.72 13.30
CA LYS A 528 -18.85 -11.71 13.59
C LYS A 528 -18.81 -10.81 12.35
N THR A 529 -18.96 -9.51 12.55
CA THR A 529 -18.50 -8.55 11.54
C THR A 529 -17.07 -8.98 11.25
N ALA A 530 -16.70 -9.19 9.98
CA ALA A 530 -15.31 -9.39 9.64
C ALA A 530 -14.59 -8.12 10.05
N ASN A 531 -14.05 -8.10 11.28
CA ASN A 531 -12.94 -7.25 11.59
C ASN A 531 -11.93 -7.60 10.51
N ALA A 532 -11.53 -6.62 9.70
CA ALA A 532 -10.22 -6.70 9.10
C ALA A 532 -9.30 -7.10 10.25
N ALA A 533 -8.64 -8.25 10.11
CA ALA A 533 -7.56 -8.58 11.02
C ALA A 533 -6.73 -7.30 11.11
N LYS A 534 -6.61 -6.73 12.31
CA LYS A 534 -5.49 -5.83 12.55
C LYS A 534 -4.28 -6.66 12.14
N GLU A 535 -3.44 -6.12 11.26
CA GLU A 535 -2.04 -6.49 11.32
C GLU A 535 -1.58 -6.13 12.73
N GLU A 536 -1.69 -7.08 13.64
CA GLU A 536 -0.66 -7.20 14.66
C GLU A 536 0.52 -7.80 13.94
N THR A 537 1.55 -6.99 13.78
CA THR A 537 2.92 -7.48 13.70
C THR A 537 3.17 -8.38 14.91
N ALA A 538 2.88 -9.68 14.76
CA ALA A 538 3.52 -10.67 15.59
C ALA A 538 5.00 -10.60 15.25
N SER A 539 5.83 -10.28 16.24
CA SER A 539 7.28 -10.35 16.10
C SER A 539 7.70 -11.76 15.62
N ASP A 540 8.70 -11.80 14.74
CA ASP A 540 9.35 -12.98 14.13
C ASP A 540 10.01 -13.95 15.13
N ALA A 541 9.34 -14.32 16.23
CA ALA A 541 9.93 -15.15 17.27
C ALA A 541 9.58 -16.65 17.18
N ASP A 542 8.61 -17.07 16.35
CA ASP A 542 8.27 -18.48 16.16
C ASP A 542 7.95 -18.77 14.68
N GLU A 543 8.95 -19.15 13.88
CA GLU A 543 8.78 -19.50 12.47
C GLU A 543 7.96 -20.81 12.35
N ILE A 544 6.64 -20.68 12.19
CA ILE A 544 5.74 -21.82 11.94
C ILE A 544 5.64 -22.08 10.43
N ILE A 545 5.98 -23.30 10.00
CA ILE A 545 6.00 -23.70 8.59
C ILE A 545 5.01 -24.85 8.37
N ILE A 546 4.23 -24.82 7.28
CA ILE A 546 3.35 -25.92 6.86
C ILE A 546 3.87 -26.55 5.57
N TYR A 547 4.09 -27.87 5.57
CA TYR A 547 4.60 -28.58 4.39
C TYR A 547 4.15 -30.06 4.33
N PRO A 548 3.89 -30.62 3.13
CA PRO A 548 3.85 -29.92 1.84
C PRO A 548 2.62 -29.01 1.74
N ASN A 549 2.77 -27.89 1.02
CA ASN A 549 1.68 -26.99 0.67
C ASN A 549 1.90 -26.51 -0.78
N PRO A 550 1.14 -27.01 -1.76
CA PRO A 550 -0.07 -27.83 -1.63
C PRO A 550 0.14 -29.24 -1.04
N SER A 551 -0.87 -29.76 -0.35
CA SER A 551 -0.92 -31.08 0.29
C SER A 551 -1.93 -31.98 -0.42
N ASN A 552 -1.65 -33.28 -0.49
CA ASN A 552 -2.61 -34.30 -0.96
C ASN A 552 -3.47 -34.87 0.19
N GLY A 553 -3.69 -34.08 1.24
CA GLY A 553 -4.47 -34.49 2.40
C GLY A 553 -3.65 -34.78 3.66
N ASN A 554 -2.32 -34.94 3.59
CA ASN A 554 -1.46 -34.99 4.79
C ASN A 554 -0.44 -33.85 4.74
N PHE A 555 -0.28 -33.11 5.83
CA PHE A 555 0.73 -32.05 5.96
C PHE A 555 1.32 -32.01 7.36
N ASN A 556 2.53 -31.50 7.48
CA ASN A 556 3.25 -31.31 8.72
C ASN A 556 3.27 -29.83 9.12
N ILE A 557 3.31 -29.59 10.43
CA ILE A 557 3.53 -28.26 10.99
C ILE A 557 4.88 -28.27 11.71
N GLY A 558 5.84 -27.50 11.20
CA GLY A 558 7.17 -27.30 11.77
C GLY A 558 7.22 -26.08 12.68
N TYR A 559 8.00 -26.19 13.78
CA TYR A 559 8.23 -25.14 14.78
C TYR A 559 9.71 -25.15 15.21
N ASN A 560 10.26 -24.00 15.62
CA ASN A 560 11.63 -23.90 16.15
C ASN A 560 11.80 -24.34 17.62
N ASN A 561 10.73 -24.79 18.31
CA ASN A 561 10.78 -25.34 19.68
C ASN A 561 9.67 -26.41 19.87
N ALA A 562 10.04 -27.70 19.78
CA ALA A 562 9.13 -28.82 19.49
C ALA A 562 8.54 -29.59 20.70
N GLU A 563 8.58 -29.06 21.92
CA GLU A 563 8.27 -29.88 23.13
C GLU A 563 6.90 -29.56 23.79
N ALA A 564 6.19 -28.51 23.38
CA ALA A 564 4.90 -28.12 23.99
C ALA A 564 3.70 -28.43 23.06
N PRO A 565 2.59 -28.99 23.59
CA PRO A 565 1.39 -29.29 22.82
C PRO A 565 0.79 -28.00 22.25
N TYR A 566 0.30 -28.07 21.01
CA TYR A 566 -0.46 -27.00 20.37
C TYR A 566 -1.80 -27.52 19.87
N SER A 567 -2.70 -26.62 19.51
CA SER A 567 -3.96 -26.96 18.88
C SER A 567 -4.08 -26.36 17.50
N ILE A 568 -4.88 -27.01 16.66
CA ILE A 568 -5.19 -26.52 15.33
C ILE A 568 -6.68 -26.55 15.07
N GLU A 569 -7.12 -25.56 14.31
CA GLU A 569 -8.42 -25.48 13.68
C GLU A 569 -8.20 -25.22 12.20
N ILE A 570 -8.89 -25.94 11.32
CA ILE A 570 -8.89 -25.63 9.89
C ILE A 570 -10.26 -25.08 9.55
N VAL A 571 -10.27 -23.89 8.98
CA VAL A 571 -11.47 -23.23 8.47
C VAL A 571 -11.42 -23.19 6.95
N SER A 572 -12.57 -23.46 6.34
CA SER A 572 -12.80 -23.20 4.92
C SER A 572 -12.76 -21.70 4.64
N PHE A 573 -12.62 -21.32 3.37
CA PHE A 573 -12.62 -19.91 2.97
C PHE A 573 -13.95 -19.19 3.25
N SER A 574 -15.06 -19.92 3.43
CA SER A 574 -16.35 -19.37 3.89
C SER A 574 -16.42 -19.17 5.41
N GLY A 575 -15.32 -19.41 6.14
CA GLY A 575 -15.25 -19.27 7.59
C GLY A 575 -15.84 -20.45 8.37
N GLN A 576 -16.29 -21.50 7.69
CA GLN A 576 -16.77 -22.72 8.35
C GLN A 576 -15.58 -23.53 8.85
N LYS A 577 -15.55 -23.85 10.15
CA LYS A 577 -14.63 -24.83 10.73
C LYS A 577 -14.89 -26.23 10.14
N VAL A 578 -13.86 -26.81 9.55
CA VAL A 578 -13.92 -28.12 8.87
C VAL A 578 -13.04 -29.19 9.52
N PHE A 579 -12.06 -28.80 10.35
CA PHE A 579 -11.23 -29.71 11.12
C PHE A 579 -10.78 -29.05 12.42
N GLU A 580 -10.60 -29.83 13.48
CA GLU A 580 -10.03 -29.37 14.74
C GLU A 580 -9.27 -30.50 15.42
N LYS A 581 -8.14 -30.18 16.04
CA LYS A 581 -7.39 -31.12 16.87
C LYS A 581 -6.64 -30.38 17.98
N GLN A 582 -6.79 -30.85 19.21
CA GLN A 582 -6.19 -30.26 20.40
C GLN A 582 -5.03 -31.13 20.91
N ASN A 583 -4.12 -30.55 21.70
CA ASN A 583 -3.02 -31.25 22.37
C ASN A 583 -2.14 -32.08 21.42
N ILE A 584 -1.76 -31.50 20.28
CA ILE A 584 -0.97 -32.16 19.25
C ILE A 584 0.51 -32.19 19.65
N ASN A 585 1.03 -33.41 19.76
CA ASN A 585 2.47 -33.67 19.96
C ASN A 585 3.14 -34.30 18.72
N ASN A 586 2.35 -34.70 17.71
CA ASN A 586 2.83 -35.24 16.45
C ASN A 586 2.63 -34.18 15.35
N PRO A 587 3.68 -33.76 14.61
CA PRO A 587 3.57 -32.70 13.61
C PRO A 587 2.68 -33.03 12.40
N GLU A 588 2.37 -34.31 12.15
CA GLU A 588 1.56 -34.71 10.98
C GLU A 588 0.05 -34.57 11.22
N ILE A 589 -0.62 -33.88 10.29
CA ILE A 589 -2.05 -33.61 10.24
C ILE A 589 -2.64 -34.26 9.00
N GLY A 590 -3.56 -35.21 9.21
CA GLY A 590 -4.29 -35.91 8.15
C GLY A 590 -5.71 -35.37 7.95
N VAL A 591 -5.96 -34.83 6.77
CA VAL A 591 -7.19 -34.15 6.31
C VAL A 591 -7.62 -34.62 4.91
N SER A 592 -7.28 -35.86 4.53
CA SER A 592 -7.66 -36.45 3.24
C SER A 592 -9.17 -36.57 2.99
N HIS A 593 -9.99 -36.34 4.02
CA HIS A 593 -11.45 -36.27 3.93
C HIS A 593 -11.98 -34.88 3.55
N LEU A 594 -11.14 -33.84 3.59
CA LEU A 594 -11.52 -32.50 3.14
C LEU A 594 -11.57 -32.46 1.61
N ALA A 595 -12.53 -31.71 1.08
CA ALA A 595 -12.61 -31.48 -0.36
C ALA A 595 -11.36 -30.73 -0.86
N LYS A 596 -11.09 -30.85 -2.16
CA LYS A 596 -10.02 -30.08 -2.81
C LYS A 596 -10.34 -28.59 -2.68
N GLY A 597 -9.39 -27.78 -2.22
CA GLY A 597 -9.65 -26.38 -1.94
C GLY A 597 -8.60 -25.67 -1.11
N ILE A 598 -8.86 -24.39 -0.86
CA ILE A 598 -8.02 -23.53 -0.01
C ILE A 598 -8.66 -23.43 1.37
N TYR A 599 -7.84 -23.65 2.39
CA TYR A 599 -8.22 -23.56 3.79
C TYR A 599 -7.24 -22.68 4.56
N ILE A 600 -7.68 -22.19 5.73
CA ILE A 600 -6.84 -21.51 6.70
C ILE A 600 -6.66 -22.45 7.89
N VAL A 601 -5.40 -22.72 8.24
CA VAL A 601 -5.01 -23.41 9.47
C VAL A 601 -4.75 -22.35 10.53
N VAL A 602 -5.57 -22.37 11.56
CA VAL A 602 -5.43 -21.61 12.79
C VAL A 602 -4.66 -22.50 13.76
N ILE A 603 -3.54 -22.00 14.28
CA ILE A 603 -2.65 -22.74 15.18
C ILE A 603 -2.59 -21.97 16.48
N THR A 604 -2.97 -22.59 17.58
CA THR A 604 -2.96 -21.96 18.90
C THR A 604 -1.96 -22.66 19.81
N LYS A 605 -1.01 -21.90 20.34
CA LYS A 605 0.03 -22.36 21.26
C LYS A 605 0.27 -21.27 22.31
N ASP A 606 0.23 -21.63 23.59
CA ASP A 606 0.51 -20.71 24.70
C ASP A 606 -0.25 -19.37 24.58
N GLU A 607 -1.56 -19.45 24.31
CA GLU A 607 -2.47 -18.30 24.08
C GLU A 607 -2.17 -17.45 22.82
N LYS A 608 -1.09 -17.74 22.08
CA LYS A 608 -0.81 -17.14 20.78
C LYS A 608 -1.53 -17.90 19.67
N THR A 609 -2.10 -17.16 18.72
CA THR A 609 -2.77 -17.71 17.54
C THR A 609 -2.05 -17.29 16.27
N VAL A 610 -1.71 -18.26 15.41
CA VAL A 610 -1.07 -18.04 14.12
C VAL A 610 -1.94 -18.61 13.00
N TYR A 611 -2.03 -17.87 11.89
CA TYR A 611 -2.82 -18.26 10.72
C TYR A 611 -1.90 -18.61 9.56
N LYS A 612 -2.13 -19.76 8.92
CA LYS A 612 -1.39 -20.21 7.75
C LYS A 612 -2.36 -20.75 6.70
N LYS A 613 -2.09 -20.47 5.43
CA LYS A 613 -2.87 -21.03 4.31
C LYS A 613 -2.42 -22.46 4.02
N ILE A 614 -3.36 -23.36 3.73
CA ILE A 614 -3.08 -24.70 3.18
C ILE A 614 -3.95 -24.94 1.95
N ILE A 615 -3.37 -25.56 0.91
CA ILE A 615 -4.07 -25.99 -0.30
C ILE A 615 -4.18 -27.51 -0.26
N ILE A 616 -5.39 -28.06 -0.32
CA ILE A 616 -5.65 -29.51 -0.43
C ILE A 616 -5.97 -29.85 -1.88
N ASN A 617 -5.18 -30.75 -2.47
CA ASN A 617 -5.18 -31.11 -3.88
C ASN A 617 -6.02 -32.33 -4.24
#